data_AF-A0A0C2FVG3-F1
#
_entry.id   AF-A0A0C2FVG3-F1
#
_cell.length_a   1.000
_cell.length_b   1.000
_cell.length_c   1.000
_cell.angle_alpha   90.00
_cell.angle_beta   90.00
_cell.angle_gamma   90.00
#
_symmetry.space_group_name_H-M   'P 1'
#
loop_
_entity.id
_entity.type
_entity.pdbx_description
1 polymer ?
#
loop_
_entity_poly.entity_id
_entity_poly.type
_entity_poly.pdbx_seq_one_letter_code
_entity_poly.pdbx_strand_id
1 'polypeptide(L)'
;MPCQEILPCGHLCAELCGQPCTFDCKAEVRRQLKCGHPILVPCCEDESLRQCQVPLLRELERCGHSVMIPCHAGTDSPDGCKCESICGKMMICGHRCVK
;
A
#
# COMPACT_ATOMS: atom_id res chain seq x y z
N MET A 1 4.25 -31.58 9.47
CA MET A 1 3.06 -31.62 8.59
C MET A 1 2.16 -30.46 8.97
N PRO A 2 1.65 -29.67 8.00
CA PRO A 2 0.69 -28.59 8.29
C PRO A 2 -0.61 -29.18 8.84
N CYS A 3 -1.32 -28.41 9.66
CA CYS A 3 -2.65 -28.80 10.10
C CYS A 3 -3.60 -28.88 8.90
N GLN A 4 -4.51 -29.86 8.90
CA GLN A 4 -5.51 -30.05 7.84
C GLN A 4 -6.91 -29.55 8.25
N GLU A 5 -7.04 -28.92 9.41
CA GLU A 5 -8.30 -28.35 9.86
C GLU A 5 -8.64 -27.07 9.09
N ILE A 6 -9.93 -26.90 8.79
CA ILE A 6 -10.49 -25.72 8.14
C ILE A 6 -11.12 -24.85 9.22
N LEU A 7 -10.62 -23.62 9.35
CA LEU A 7 -11.11 -22.59 10.26
C LEU A 7 -12.54 -22.16 9.88
N PRO A 8 -13.30 -21.53 10.80
CA PRO A 8 -14.67 -21.07 10.51
C PRO A 8 -14.75 -20.04 9.37
N CYS A 9 -13.63 -19.38 9.03
CA CYS A 9 -13.52 -18.50 7.87
C CYS A 9 -13.34 -19.25 6.54
N GLY A 10 -13.27 -20.59 6.54
CA GLY A 10 -13.11 -21.44 5.36
C GLY A 10 -11.66 -21.69 4.92
N HIS A 11 -10.66 -21.18 5.66
CA HIS A 11 -9.24 -21.35 5.35
C HIS A 11 -8.58 -22.46 6.16
N LEU A 12 -7.54 -23.08 5.61
CA LEU A 12 -6.71 -24.05 6.32
C LEU A 12 -5.97 -23.40 7.49
N CYS A 13 -5.92 -24.13 8.61
CA CYS A 13 -5.13 -23.73 9.77
C CYS A 13 -3.65 -23.64 9.40
N ALA A 14 -3.02 -22.51 9.74
CA ALA A 14 -1.61 -22.26 9.44
C ALA A 14 -0.63 -22.95 10.41
N GLU A 15 -1.14 -23.52 11.50
CA GLU A 15 -0.33 -24.17 12.52
C GLU A 15 0.10 -25.57 12.10
N LEU A 16 1.11 -26.13 12.79
CA LEU A 16 1.55 -27.50 12.55
C LEU A 16 0.61 -28.50 13.24
N CYS A 17 0.46 -29.69 12.66
CA CYS A 17 -0.31 -30.75 13.29
C CYS A 17 0.29 -31.12 14.66
N GLY A 18 -0.56 -31.16 15.69
CA GLY A 18 -0.16 -31.35 17.09
C GLY A 18 -0.09 -30.06 17.90
N GLN A 19 -0.14 -28.88 17.26
CA GLN A 19 -0.32 -27.60 17.93
C GLN A 19 -1.82 -27.23 18.02
N PRO A 20 -2.23 -26.46 19.04
CA PRO A 20 -3.59 -25.96 19.12
C PRO A 20 -3.88 -25.01 17.95
N CYS A 21 -4.96 -25.25 17.22
CA CYS A 21 -5.39 -24.38 16.13
C CYS A 21 -5.75 -22.99 16.69
N THR A 22 -5.25 -21.95 16.04
CA THR A 22 -5.57 -20.55 16.37
C THR A 22 -6.69 -20.04 15.47
N PHE A 23 -7.49 -19.10 15.98
CA PHE A 23 -8.51 -18.41 15.18
C PHE A 23 -7.91 -17.30 14.30
N ASP A 24 -6.65 -16.93 14.53
CA ASP A 24 -5.88 -15.98 13.73
C ASP A 24 -5.53 -16.58 12.36
N CYS A 25 -6.50 -16.49 11.45
CA CYS A 25 -6.32 -16.91 10.09
C CYS A 25 -5.30 -16.01 9.37
N LYS A 26 -4.10 -16.55 9.13
CA LYS A 26 -3.01 -15.91 8.38
C LYS A 26 -3.15 -16.03 6.86
N ALA A 27 -4.27 -16.55 6.35
CA ALA A 27 -4.52 -16.62 4.92
C ALA A 27 -4.64 -15.21 4.35
N GLU A 28 -3.87 -14.91 3.30
CA GLU A 28 -3.92 -13.63 2.62
C GLU A 28 -5.17 -13.54 1.75
N VAL A 29 -6.06 -12.61 2.08
CA VAL A 29 -7.28 -12.34 1.32
C VAL A 29 -7.17 -10.99 0.61
N ARG A 30 -7.75 -10.92 -0.58
CA ARG A 30 -7.84 -9.67 -1.35
C ARG A 30 -9.05 -8.88 -0.86
N ARG A 31 -8.80 -7.67 -0.36
CA ARG A 31 -9.83 -6.75 0.12
C ARG A 31 -9.73 -5.41 -0.59
N GLN A 32 -10.80 -4.61 -0.59
CA GLN A 32 -10.83 -3.33 -1.32
C GLN A 32 -10.97 -2.17 -0.34
N LEU A 33 -9.96 -1.30 -0.30
CA LEU A 33 -9.98 -0.12 0.56
C LEU A 33 -11.02 0.90 0.10
N LYS A 34 -11.36 1.85 0.98
CA LYS A 34 -12.25 2.98 0.68
C LYS A 34 -11.79 3.83 -0.52
N CYS A 35 -10.48 3.83 -0.81
CA CYS A 35 -9.93 4.48 -2.00
C CYS A 35 -10.12 3.67 -3.31
N GLY A 36 -10.80 2.52 -3.26
CA GLY A 36 -11.07 1.64 -4.40
C GLY A 36 -9.92 0.67 -4.73
N HIS A 37 -8.79 0.75 -4.03
CA HIS A 37 -7.61 -0.05 -4.33
C HIS A 37 -7.65 -1.43 -3.65
N PRO A 38 -7.28 -2.51 -4.37
CA PRO A 38 -7.15 -3.82 -3.78
C PRO A 38 -5.90 -3.90 -2.90
N ILE A 39 -6.03 -4.52 -1.74
CA ILE A 39 -4.92 -4.84 -0.84
C ILE A 39 -4.97 -6.31 -0.44
N LEU A 40 -3.80 -6.85 -0.09
CA LEU A 40 -3.65 -8.17 0.50
C LEU A 40 -3.50 -8.01 2.01
N VAL A 41 -4.41 -8.61 2.77
CA VAL A 41 -4.39 -8.60 4.23
C VAL A 41 -4.69 -9.98 4.78
N PRO A 42 -4.18 -10.32 5.97
CA PRO A 42 -4.60 -11.52 6.68
C PRO A 42 -6.13 -11.54 6.84
N CYS A 43 -6.76 -12.71 6.68
CA CYS A 43 -8.20 -12.85 6.85
C CYS A 43 -8.69 -12.37 8.22
N CYS A 44 -7.85 -12.51 9.25
CA CYS A 44 -8.14 -12.07 10.62
C CYS A 44 -7.89 -10.57 10.86
N GLU A 45 -7.30 -9.85 9.89
CA GLU A 45 -6.97 -8.43 10.01
C GLU A 45 -7.95 -7.56 9.21
N ASP A 46 -8.31 -6.40 9.78
CA ASP A 46 -9.18 -5.44 9.13
C ASP A 46 -8.44 -4.56 8.11
N GLU A 47 -8.97 -4.49 6.89
CA GLU A 47 -8.44 -3.63 5.83
C GLU A 47 -8.39 -2.14 6.24
N SER A 48 -9.34 -1.70 7.08
CA SER A 48 -9.46 -0.29 7.48
C SER A 48 -8.30 0.19 8.36
N LEU A 49 -7.51 -0.72 8.94
CA LEU A 49 -6.32 -0.39 9.72
C LEU A 49 -5.09 -0.16 8.83
N ARG A 50 -5.15 -0.59 7.56
CA ARG A 50 -4.03 -0.46 6.62
C ARG A 50 -4.19 0.74 5.71
N GLN A 51 -3.08 1.43 5.51
CA GLN A 51 -2.97 2.50 4.53
C GLN A 51 -2.73 1.92 3.13
N CYS A 52 -3.35 2.52 2.12
CA CYS A 52 -3.17 2.08 0.75
C CYS A 52 -1.74 2.36 0.28
N GLN A 53 -0.97 1.30 0.04
CA GLN A 53 0.40 1.38 -0.45
C GLN A 53 0.51 1.27 -1.97
N VAL A 54 -0.62 1.19 -2.69
CA VAL A 54 -0.62 1.12 -4.15
C VAL A 54 0.04 2.39 -4.71
N PRO A 55 1.18 2.27 -5.42
CA PRO A 55 1.80 3.41 -6.07
C PRO A 55 0.93 3.81 -7.26
N LEU A 56 0.57 5.09 -7.32
CA LEU A 56 -0.13 5.66 -8.45
C LEU A 56 0.71 6.75 -9.09
N LEU A 57 0.58 6.85 -10.42
CA LEU A 57 1.17 7.93 -11.17
C LEU A 57 0.38 9.20 -10.87
N ARG A 58 1.03 10.18 -10.24
CA ARG A 58 0.48 11.51 -10.04
C ARG A 58 1.32 12.55 -10.73
N GLU A 59 0.65 13.48 -11.39
CA GLU A 59 1.28 14.67 -11.92
C GLU A 59 1.38 15.74 -10.82
N LEU A 60 2.60 16.18 -10.53
CA LEU A 60 2.87 17.25 -9.58
C LEU A 60 2.51 18.59 -10.22
N GLU A 61 1.47 19.27 -9.75
CA GLU A 61 1.04 20.56 -10.33
C GLU A 61 2.15 21.63 -10.36
N ARG A 62 3.04 21.62 -9.35
CA ARG A 62 4.19 22.54 -9.25
C ARG A 62 5.22 22.40 -10.37
N CYS A 63 5.38 21.22 -10.96
CA CYS A 63 6.41 20.96 -11.98
C CYS A 63 5.92 20.12 -13.16
N GLY A 64 4.65 19.72 -13.20
CA GLY A 64 4.05 18.80 -14.16
C GLY A 64 4.85 17.51 -14.36
N HIS A 65 5.44 16.95 -13.31
CA HIS A 65 6.12 15.64 -13.37
C HIS A 65 5.19 14.55 -12.90
N SER A 66 5.13 13.48 -13.66
CA SER A 66 4.46 12.25 -13.28
C SER A 66 5.39 11.42 -12.40
N VAL A 67 5.08 11.30 -11.11
CA VAL A 67 5.82 10.49 -10.14
C VAL A 67 4.92 9.39 -9.58
N MET A 68 5.48 8.24 -9.25
CA MET A 68 4.76 7.19 -8.54
C MET A 68 4.78 7.49 -7.04
N ILE A 69 3.62 7.84 -6.47
CA ILE A 69 3.46 8.03 -5.03
C ILE A 69 2.42 7.06 -4.48
N PRO A 70 2.58 6.56 -3.25
CA PRO A 70 1.59 5.66 -2.68
C PRO A 70 0.29 6.42 -2.38
N CYS A 71 -0.85 5.73 -2.53
CA CYS A 71 -2.18 6.31 -2.40
C CYS A 71 -2.44 7.06 -1.08
N HIS A 72 -1.81 6.64 0.02
CA HIS A 72 -1.94 7.32 1.31
C HIS A 72 -1.09 8.58 1.46
N ALA A 73 0.01 8.72 0.70
CA ALA A 73 0.97 9.83 0.84
C ALA A 73 0.51 11.05 0.03
N GLY A 74 -0.68 11.56 0.33
CA GLY A 74 -1.34 12.65 -0.39
C GLY A 74 -0.41 13.80 -0.83
N THR A 75 -0.79 14.46 -1.92
CA THR A 75 -0.04 15.46 -2.71
C THR A 75 0.38 16.75 -1.98
N ASP A 76 0.24 16.82 -0.66
CA ASP A 76 0.47 18.02 0.14
C ASP A 76 1.54 17.80 1.22
N SER A 77 2.64 17.12 0.89
CA SER A 77 3.82 17.18 1.75
C SER A 77 4.59 18.46 1.41
N PRO A 78 4.53 19.54 2.24
CA PRO A 78 5.29 20.77 2.02
C PRO A 78 6.81 20.56 2.13
N ASP A 79 7.23 19.41 2.67
CA ASP A 79 8.61 19.07 2.96
C ASP A 79 9.00 17.73 2.30
N GLY A 80 9.28 17.76 0.98
CA GLY A 80 10.12 16.72 0.40
C GLY A 80 9.45 15.67 -0.50
N CYS A 81 8.62 16.10 -1.47
CA CYS A 81 8.59 15.38 -2.75
C CYS A 81 9.96 15.55 -3.43
N LYS A 82 10.92 14.69 -3.11
CA LYS A 82 12.20 14.57 -3.81
C LYS A 82 11.91 13.94 -5.17
N CYS A 83 11.85 14.76 -6.23
CA CYS A 83 11.77 14.19 -7.57
C CYS A 83 13.15 13.59 -7.91
N GLU A 84 13.26 12.26 -7.94
CA GLU A 84 14.51 11.60 -8.34
C GLU A 84 14.74 11.64 -9.87
N SER A 85 13.72 12.05 -10.63
CA SER A 85 13.84 12.29 -12.07
C SER A 85 14.24 13.76 -12.35
N ILE A 86 15.19 13.97 -13.28
CA ILE A 86 15.69 15.30 -13.67
C ILE A 86 14.52 16.12 -14.22
N CYS A 87 14.05 17.07 -13.40
CA CYS A 87 12.83 17.83 -13.64
C CYS A 87 12.90 18.71 -14.91
N GLY A 88 14.09 19.18 -15.33
CA GLY A 88 14.30 19.87 -16.61
C GLY A 88 13.51 21.17 -16.85
N LYS A 89 12.49 21.48 -16.04
CA LYS A 89 11.56 22.60 -16.15
C LYS A 89 12.03 23.81 -15.34
N MET A 90 11.72 24.98 -15.89
CA MET A 90 11.99 26.30 -15.31
C MET A 90 10.78 26.71 -14.46
N MET A 91 11.01 26.96 -13.16
CA MET A 91 9.96 27.36 -12.23
C MET A 91 9.61 28.83 -12.41
N ILE A 92 8.39 29.22 -12.00
CA ILE A 92 7.90 30.62 -12.02
C ILE A 92 8.73 31.58 -11.15
N CYS A 93 9.59 31.05 -10.28
CA CYS A 93 10.59 31.81 -9.53
C CYS A 93 11.90 32.06 -10.32
N GLY A 94 11.96 31.71 -11.61
CA GLY A 94 13.13 31.90 -12.48
C GLY A 94 14.25 30.86 -12.33
N HIS A 95 14.09 29.89 -11.42
CA HIS A 95 15.09 28.85 -11.18
C HIS A 95 14.75 27.57 -11.94
N ARG A 96 15.78 26.92 -12.49
CA ARG A 96 15.65 25.57 -13.06
C ARG A 96 15.55 24.60 -11.88
N CYS A 97 14.61 23.66 -11.91
CA CYS A 97 14.53 22.65 -10.86
C CYS A 97 15.76 21.73 -10.95
N VAL A 98 16.76 22.06 -10.14
CA VAL A 98 17.99 21.32 -9.94
C VAL A 98 17.89 20.70 -8.55
N LYS A 99 17.62 19.39 -8.52
CA LYS A 99 17.72 18.53 -7.33
C LYS A 99 17.15 19.11 -6.02
#